data_AF-A0A2R7YRC0-F1
#
_entry.id   AF-A0A2R7YRC0-F1
#
_cell.length_a   1.000
_cell.length_b   1.000
_cell.length_c   1.000
_cell.angle_alpha   90.00
_cell.angle_beta   90.00
_cell.angle_gamma   90.00
#
_symmetry.space_group_name_H-M   'P 1'
#
loop_
_entity.id
_entity.type
_entity.pdbx_description
1 polymer ?
#
loop_
_entity_poly.entity_id
_entity_poly.type
_entity_poly.pdbx_seq_one_letter_code
_entity_poly.pdbx_strand_id
1 'polypeptide(L)'
;MADLFTHIRLTTIVAPDAQVPDVISAAFEAVRELGFDDDPDARPFADASVHLAQRDPAITHRVKFPSVWLRFDYDDLLAKGEAPTIARDPAADPGFAAAFDLHSGMLMLEVYFGPLAGCLSPYVWCLLLPRNHGVVVLDLGTALAGTRSEIGELLQTLPTYGSDRVSVRPRLNPRACDGAVSWWTGRLDALFGVLTDPAVFSDRGGNYLATAHLHALLTTEQLFQRVVSIQGAARDTQASRVLLFSVLDTLQRLTGRPIETHCSAEYARRTLDRLEQALPPSTHELLLWGPERAVAALTEVQNGFFLRTLASDEIRIRNDDGSERRMNLDVAAAHYLKVLRDATHGHGSNKDNAKGKTNSLLAQHDGRIPHEIAGLGFLYLLDVLANTENLRRVLSSHASA
;
A
#
# COMPACT_ATOMS: atom_id res chain seq x y z
N MET A 1 15.73 21.94 -6.38
CA MET A 1 15.64 20.48 -6.11
C MET A 1 14.38 19.85 -6.71
N ALA A 2 13.16 20.26 -6.33
CA ALA A 2 11.92 19.68 -6.89
C ALA A 2 11.83 19.74 -8.43
N ASP A 3 12.22 20.87 -9.03
CA ASP A 3 12.24 21.03 -10.49
C ASP A 3 13.27 20.09 -11.16
N LEU A 4 14.43 19.90 -10.53
CA LEU A 4 15.46 18.97 -11.01
C LEU A 4 14.95 17.53 -10.97
N PHE A 5 14.32 17.10 -9.87
CA PHE A 5 13.77 15.75 -9.77
C PHE A 5 12.63 15.52 -10.77
N THR A 6 11.80 16.54 -11.01
CA THR A 6 10.77 16.52 -12.06
C THR A 6 11.41 16.41 -13.45
N HIS A 7 12.46 17.20 -13.70
CA HIS A 7 13.21 17.15 -14.95
C HIS A 7 13.82 15.75 -15.19
N ILE A 8 14.55 15.20 -14.21
CA ILE A 8 15.12 13.84 -14.25
C ILE A 8 14.05 12.79 -14.56
N ARG A 9 12.88 12.89 -13.91
CA ARG A 9 11.78 11.95 -14.15
C ARG A 9 11.26 12.06 -15.58
N LEU A 10 11.01 13.27 -16.07
CA LEU A 10 10.50 13.50 -17.43
C LEU A 10 11.49 13.07 -18.49
N THR A 11 12.77 13.44 -18.37
CA THR A 11 13.81 13.06 -19.34
C THR A 11 14.01 11.55 -19.37
N THR A 12 13.98 10.89 -18.22
CA THR A 12 14.08 9.43 -18.15
C THR A 12 12.86 8.74 -18.76
N ILE A 13 11.64 9.28 -18.60
CA ILE A 13 10.43 8.69 -19.19
C ILE A 13 10.44 8.79 -20.71
N VAL A 14 10.81 9.94 -21.27
CA VAL A 14 10.75 10.17 -22.72
C VAL A 14 11.97 9.64 -23.48
N ALA A 15 13.05 9.25 -22.78
CA ALA A 15 14.26 8.72 -23.39
C ALA A 15 13.99 7.40 -24.14
N PRO A 16 14.49 7.23 -25.38
CA PRO A 16 14.54 5.93 -26.06
C PRO A 16 15.38 4.93 -25.25
N ASP A 17 15.03 3.64 -25.31
CA ASP A 17 15.70 2.60 -24.50
C ASP A 17 17.23 2.57 -24.66
N ALA A 18 17.73 2.84 -25.87
CA ALA A 18 19.17 2.89 -26.15
C ALA A 18 19.92 4.03 -25.44
N GLN A 19 19.22 5.11 -25.06
CA GLN A 19 19.79 6.29 -24.39
C GLN A 19 19.58 6.27 -22.87
N VAL A 20 18.77 5.34 -22.35
CA VAL A 20 18.45 5.26 -20.92
C VAL A 20 19.69 5.16 -20.03
N PRO A 21 20.73 4.36 -20.35
CA PRO A 21 21.94 4.32 -19.53
C PRO A 21 22.61 5.69 -19.38
N ASP A 22 22.78 6.42 -20.49
CA ASP A 22 23.40 7.75 -20.48
C ASP A 22 22.57 8.77 -19.69
N VAL A 23 21.24 8.75 -19.87
CA VAL A 23 20.31 9.63 -19.14
C VAL A 23 20.35 9.37 -17.64
N ILE A 24 20.37 8.09 -17.24
CA ILE A 24 20.47 7.70 -15.82
C ILE A 24 21.82 8.08 -15.24
N SER A 25 22.92 7.85 -15.96
CA SER A 25 24.25 8.28 -15.52
C SER A 25 24.32 9.79 -15.32
N ALA A 26 23.78 10.57 -16.27
CA ALA A 26 23.72 12.03 -16.13
C ALA A 26 22.85 12.47 -14.94
N ALA A 27 21.70 11.82 -14.73
CA ALA A 27 20.84 12.10 -13.58
C ALA A 27 21.51 11.77 -12.24
N PHE A 28 22.24 10.65 -12.18
CA PHE A 28 22.99 10.24 -11.00
C PHE A 28 24.09 11.25 -10.64
N GLU A 29 24.90 11.65 -11.61
CA GLU A 29 25.93 12.67 -11.39
C GLU A 29 25.31 14.01 -10.96
N ALA A 30 24.23 14.44 -11.63
CA ALA A 30 23.52 15.66 -11.26
C ALA A 30 23.00 15.64 -9.81
N VAL A 31 22.53 14.48 -9.31
CA VAL A 31 22.11 14.34 -7.90
C VAL A 31 23.30 14.41 -6.95
N ARG A 32 24.44 13.78 -7.28
CA ARG A 32 25.63 13.78 -6.42
C ARG A 32 26.30 15.15 -6.30
N GLU A 33 26.16 15.99 -7.31
CA GLU A 33 26.69 17.36 -7.31
C GLU A 33 25.86 18.35 -6.48
N LEU A 34 24.63 17.99 -6.08
CA LEU A 34 23.79 18.87 -5.26
C LEU A 34 24.36 19.05 -3.85
N GLY A 35 24.52 20.31 -3.45
CA GLY A 35 24.70 20.72 -2.05
C GLY A 35 23.39 21.19 -1.42
N PHE A 36 23.40 21.47 -0.12
CA PHE A 36 22.30 22.19 0.53
C PHE A 36 22.57 23.70 0.47
N ASP A 37 21.51 24.51 0.41
CA ASP A 37 21.64 25.98 0.32
C ASP A 37 22.39 26.55 1.54
N ASP A 38 22.22 25.90 2.71
CA ASP A 38 22.82 26.31 3.98
C ASP A 38 24.28 25.85 4.15
N ASP A 39 24.69 24.81 3.41
CA ASP A 39 26.03 24.24 3.40
C ASP A 39 26.34 23.65 2.00
N PRO A 40 26.86 24.48 1.08
CA PRO A 40 27.12 24.06 -0.30
C PRO A 40 28.25 23.03 -0.43
N ASP A 41 29.15 22.97 0.56
CA ASP A 41 30.26 22.00 0.60
C ASP A 41 29.80 20.64 1.15
N ALA A 42 28.65 20.59 1.83
CA ALA A 42 28.02 19.33 2.17
C ALA A 42 27.74 18.53 0.89
N ARG A 43 28.10 17.24 0.94
CA ARG A 43 27.77 16.24 -0.08
C ARG A 43 26.66 15.34 0.45
N PRO A 44 25.41 15.82 0.57
CA PRO A 44 24.33 15.07 1.22
C PRO A 44 23.91 13.80 0.48
N PHE A 45 24.28 13.68 -0.79
CA PHE A 45 23.98 12.55 -1.66
C PHE A 45 25.21 11.69 -1.97
N ALA A 46 26.23 11.71 -1.10
CA ALA A 46 27.47 10.95 -1.30
C ALA A 46 27.24 9.44 -1.43
N ASP A 47 26.20 8.93 -0.74
CA ASP A 47 25.79 7.52 -0.72
C ASP A 47 24.66 7.21 -1.71
N ALA A 48 24.34 8.13 -2.64
CA ALA A 48 23.33 7.88 -3.66
C ALA A 48 23.70 6.64 -4.51
N SER A 49 22.69 5.93 -4.98
CA SER A 49 22.86 4.73 -5.79
C SER A 49 21.74 4.54 -6.82
N VAL A 50 21.96 3.65 -7.79
CA VAL A 50 20.99 3.36 -8.85
C VAL A 50 20.71 1.86 -8.86
N HIS A 51 19.43 1.50 -8.79
CA HIS A 51 18.98 0.12 -8.91
C HIS A 51 18.04 -0.03 -10.11
N LEU A 52 18.10 -1.17 -10.78
CA LEU A 52 17.18 -1.54 -11.84
C LEU A 52 16.44 -2.81 -11.44
N ALA A 53 15.12 -2.71 -11.28
CA ALA A 53 14.24 -3.86 -11.15
C ALA A 53 13.63 -4.17 -12.52
N GLN A 54 14.10 -5.25 -13.16
CA GLN A 54 13.61 -5.68 -14.46
C GLN A 54 12.42 -6.63 -14.31
N ARG A 55 11.45 -6.48 -15.20
CA ARG A 55 10.30 -7.36 -15.34
C ARG A 55 10.58 -8.41 -16.39
N ASP A 56 10.36 -9.68 -16.07
CA ASP A 56 10.33 -10.73 -17.08
C ASP A 56 9.15 -10.49 -18.06
N PRO A 57 9.38 -10.45 -19.38
CA PRO A 57 8.32 -10.29 -20.37
C PRO A 57 7.15 -11.27 -20.20
N ALA A 58 7.41 -12.49 -19.69
CA ALA A 58 6.40 -13.50 -19.41
C ALA A 58 5.32 -13.01 -18.42
N ILE A 59 5.68 -12.14 -17.46
CA ILE A 59 4.72 -11.57 -16.52
C ILE A 59 3.62 -10.83 -17.29
N THR A 60 3.94 -10.04 -18.32
CA THR A 60 2.96 -9.35 -19.19
C THR A 60 1.88 -10.29 -19.71
N HIS A 61 2.32 -11.44 -20.21
CA HIS A 61 1.42 -12.41 -20.83
C HIS A 61 0.55 -13.06 -19.77
N ARG A 62 1.15 -13.48 -18.65
CA ARG A 62 0.40 -14.17 -17.59
C ARG A 62 -0.62 -13.25 -16.90
N VAL A 63 -0.30 -11.98 -16.70
CA VAL A 63 -1.25 -11.03 -16.09
C VAL A 63 -2.39 -10.63 -17.04
N LYS A 64 -2.16 -10.68 -18.36
CA LYS A 64 -3.22 -10.44 -19.36
C LYS A 64 -4.05 -11.67 -19.70
N PHE A 65 -3.54 -12.86 -19.40
CA PHE A 65 -4.22 -14.12 -19.63
C PHE A 65 -5.67 -14.16 -19.13
N PRO A 66 -6.01 -13.79 -17.87
CA PRO A 66 -7.39 -13.81 -17.41
C PRO A 66 -8.31 -12.88 -18.21
N SER A 67 -7.84 -11.69 -18.60
CA SER A 67 -8.64 -10.76 -19.40
C SER A 67 -8.91 -11.28 -20.82
N VAL A 68 -7.92 -11.96 -21.42
CA VAL A 68 -8.09 -12.64 -22.71
C VAL A 68 -9.07 -13.80 -22.59
N TRP A 69 -8.94 -14.62 -21.54
CA TRP A 69 -9.82 -15.76 -21.30
C TRP A 69 -11.27 -15.33 -21.06
N LEU A 70 -11.48 -14.29 -20.25
CA LEU A 70 -12.82 -13.71 -20.03
C LEU A 70 -13.47 -13.26 -21.32
N ARG A 71 -12.70 -12.78 -22.31
CA ARG A 71 -13.30 -12.44 -23.59
C ARG A 71 -13.90 -13.68 -24.26
N PHE A 72 -13.24 -14.84 -24.21
CA PHE A 72 -13.82 -16.10 -24.72
C PHE A 72 -15.07 -16.52 -23.95
N ASP A 73 -15.11 -16.30 -22.63
CA ASP A 73 -16.26 -16.67 -21.80
C ASP A 73 -17.51 -15.80 -22.08
N TYR A 74 -17.33 -14.54 -22.53
CA TYR A 74 -18.39 -13.55 -22.67
C TYR A 74 -18.65 -13.09 -24.12
N ASP A 75 -17.91 -13.58 -25.11
CA ASP A 75 -18.12 -13.29 -26.53
C ASP A 75 -18.60 -14.57 -27.26
N ASP A 76 -19.90 -14.61 -27.57
CA ASP A 76 -20.55 -15.75 -28.22
C ASP A 76 -19.93 -16.11 -29.59
N LEU A 77 -19.35 -15.15 -30.31
CA LEU A 77 -18.71 -15.40 -31.60
C LEU A 77 -17.37 -16.10 -31.39
N LEU A 78 -16.55 -15.58 -30.48
CA LEU A 78 -15.28 -16.20 -30.10
C LEU A 78 -15.47 -17.58 -29.48
N ALA A 79 -16.50 -17.77 -28.65
CA ALA A 79 -16.86 -19.06 -28.09
C ALA A 79 -17.20 -20.10 -29.17
N LYS A 80 -17.70 -19.65 -30.33
CA LYS A 80 -18.00 -20.50 -31.51
C LYS A 80 -16.81 -20.65 -32.47
N GLY A 81 -15.66 -20.04 -32.17
CA GLY A 81 -14.48 -20.02 -33.04
C GLY A 81 -14.62 -19.08 -34.24
N GLU A 82 -15.58 -18.18 -34.21
CA GLU A 82 -15.77 -17.15 -35.23
C GLU A 82 -14.87 -15.95 -34.94
N ALA A 83 -14.45 -15.25 -36.00
CA ALA A 83 -13.64 -14.05 -35.84
C ALA A 83 -14.45 -13.00 -35.06
N PRO A 84 -13.92 -12.47 -33.95
CA PRO A 84 -14.60 -11.41 -33.21
C PRO A 84 -14.81 -10.20 -34.13
N THR A 85 -15.88 -9.47 -33.90
CA THR A 85 -16.11 -8.15 -34.51
C THR A 85 -15.15 -7.13 -33.88
N ILE A 86 -13.83 -7.36 -33.98
CA ILE A 86 -12.84 -6.36 -33.58
C ILE A 86 -12.99 -5.22 -34.58
N ALA A 87 -13.18 -4.00 -34.10
CA ALA A 87 -13.03 -2.86 -35.00
C ALA A 87 -11.64 -2.95 -35.66
N ARG A 88 -11.56 -2.70 -36.97
CA ARG A 88 -10.29 -2.76 -37.72
C ARG A 88 -9.21 -1.80 -37.21
N ASP A 89 -9.57 -0.91 -36.29
CA ASP A 89 -8.69 0.03 -35.63
C ASP A 89 -8.43 -0.39 -34.17
N PRO A 90 -7.26 -0.96 -33.85
CA PRO A 90 -6.85 -1.31 -32.50
C PRO A 90 -6.79 -0.10 -31.54
N ALA A 91 -6.71 1.13 -32.06
CA ALA A 91 -6.75 2.34 -31.26
C ALA A 91 -8.18 2.75 -30.88
N ALA A 92 -9.19 2.31 -31.64
CA ALA A 92 -10.60 2.60 -31.39
C ALA A 92 -11.30 1.49 -30.59
N ASP A 93 -10.84 0.24 -30.71
CA ASP A 93 -11.35 -0.90 -29.96
C ASP A 93 -10.20 -1.86 -29.61
N PRO A 94 -9.60 -1.72 -28.41
CA PRO A 94 -8.65 -2.70 -27.95
C PRO A 94 -9.43 -4.00 -27.71
N GLY A 95 -9.42 -4.93 -28.68
CA GLY A 95 -10.23 -6.16 -28.67
C GLY A 95 -10.10 -7.06 -27.42
N PHE A 96 -9.21 -6.73 -26.48
CA PHE A 96 -9.04 -7.36 -25.16
C PHE A 96 -9.00 -6.31 -24.02
N ALA A 97 -9.99 -5.42 -23.98
CA ALA A 97 -10.06 -4.28 -23.04
C ALA A 97 -10.68 -4.60 -21.66
N ALA A 98 -10.98 -5.87 -21.34
CA ALA A 98 -11.65 -6.22 -20.09
C ALA A 98 -10.84 -5.68 -18.88
N ALA A 99 -11.46 -4.76 -18.12
CA ALA A 99 -10.85 -4.07 -16.99
C ALA A 99 -9.53 -3.33 -17.32
N PHE A 100 -9.30 -2.94 -18.58
CA PHE A 100 -8.03 -2.35 -19.01
C PHE A 100 -7.68 -1.08 -18.22
N ASP A 101 -8.60 -0.12 -18.12
CA ASP A 101 -8.38 1.13 -17.38
C ASP A 101 -8.43 0.97 -15.85
N LEU A 102 -8.82 -0.21 -15.36
CA LEU A 102 -8.71 -0.54 -13.93
C LEU A 102 -7.28 -0.99 -13.56
N HIS A 103 -6.44 -1.26 -14.55
CA HIS A 103 -5.00 -1.45 -14.40
C HIS A 103 -4.29 -0.16 -14.80
N SER A 104 -3.63 0.49 -13.84
CA SER A 104 -2.81 1.67 -14.12
C SER A 104 -1.31 1.40 -14.07
N GLY A 105 -0.88 0.34 -13.37
CA GLY A 105 0.56 0.14 -13.09
C GLY A 105 1.17 -1.23 -13.37
N MET A 106 0.38 -2.25 -13.70
CA MET A 106 0.87 -3.63 -13.89
C MET A 106 1.90 -3.79 -15.00
N LEU A 107 1.87 -2.91 -16.00
CA LEU A 107 2.80 -2.98 -17.13
C LEU A 107 4.15 -2.31 -16.83
N MET A 108 4.16 -1.24 -16.01
CA MET A 108 5.36 -0.44 -15.73
C MET A 108 5.99 -0.72 -14.35
N LEU A 109 5.38 -1.61 -13.54
CA LEU A 109 5.75 -1.91 -12.15
C LEU A 109 5.74 -0.73 -11.17
N GLU A 110 5.49 0.50 -11.62
CA GLU A 110 5.56 1.71 -10.79
C GLU A 110 4.63 1.67 -9.58
N VAL A 111 3.41 1.14 -9.77
CA VAL A 111 2.45 0.97 -8.69
C VAL A 111 2.97 0.00 -7.62
N TYR A 112 3.74 -1.02 -8.03
CA TYR A 112 4.28 -2.02 -7.11
C TYR A 112 5.52 -1.54 -6.37
N PHE A 113 6.23 -0.54 -6.90
CA PHE A 113 7.36 0.11 -6.23
C PHE A 113 6.98 1.38 -5.47
N GLY A 114 5.81 1.95 -5.74
CA GLY A 114 5.33 3.14 -5.05
C GLY A 114 5.35 3.01 -3.52
N PRO A 115 4.83 1.91 -2.91
CA PRO A 115 4.86 1.76 -1.46
C PRO A 115 6.26 1.72 -0.87
N LEU A 116 7.22 1.15 -1.60
CA LEU A 116 8.63 1.15 -1.23
C LEU A 116 9.19 2.57 -1.28
N ALA A 117 8.92 3.34 -2.35
CA ALA A 117 9.39 4.72 -2.44
C ALA A 117 8.79 5.64 -1.36
N GLY A 118 7.53 5.42 -0.98
CA GLY A 118 6.83 6.21 0.03
C GLY A 118 6.96 5.69 1.48
N CYS A 119 7.76 4.65 1.74
CA CYS A 119 7.80 3.99 3.06
C CYS A 119 8.27 4.89 4.21
N LEU A 120 9.01 5.97 3.89
CA LEU A 120 9.46 6.98 4.84
C LEU A 120 8.56 8.21 4.95
N SER A 121 7.36 8.21 4.33
CA SER A 121 6.48 9.39 4.29
C SER A 121 6.30 10.03 5.68
N PRO A 122 6.58 11.34 5.84
CA PRO A 122 6.62 12.38 4.79
C PRO A 122 7.99 12.60 4.13
N TYR A 123 8.97 11.74 4.37
CA TYR A 123 10.28 11.82 3.73
C TYR A 123 10.34 11.02 2.42
N VAL A 124 11.19 11.48 1.51
CA VAL A 124 11.50 10.86 0.22
C VAL A 124 12.95 10.42 0.26
N TRP A 125 13.21 9.16 -0.09
CA TRP A 125 14.58 8.62 -0.13
C TRP A 125 15.02 8.21 -1.53
N CYS A 126 14.10 8.08 -2.48
CA CYS A 126 14.41 7.75 -3.87
C CYS A 126 13.47 8.43 -4.86
N LEU A 127 13.88 8.43 -6.13
CA LEU A 127 13.02 8.72 -7.28
C LEU A 127 12.71 7.41 -8.02
N LEU A 128 11.43 7.18 -8.33
CA LEU A 128 11.01 6.10 -9.21
C LEU A 128 10.97 6.59 -10.65
N LEU A 129 11.69 5.91 -11.52
CA LEU A 129 11.80 6.21 -12.95
C LEU A 129 11.26 5.01 -13.73
N PRO A 130 9.95 4.97 -14.04
CA PRO A 130 9.30 3.83 -14.68
C PRO A 130 9.73 3.66 -16.14
N ARG A 131 9.84 2.41 -16.60
CA ARG A 131 10.19 2.01 -17.97
C ARG A 131 9.32 0.84 -18.44
N ASN A 132 9.22 0.64 -19.75
CA ASN A 132 8.44 -0.47 -20.35
C ASN A 132 8.84 -1.87 -19.82
N HIS A 133 10.09 -2.02 -19.42
CA HIS A 133 10.68 -3.29 -18.98
C HIS A 133 10.93 -3.36 -17.47
N GLY A 134 10.50 -2.36 -16.68
CA GLY A 134 10.74 -2.35 -15.25
C GLY A 134 10.78 -0.95 -14.66
N VAL A 135 11.50 -0.81 -13.55
CA VAL A 135 11.63 0.48 -12.87
C VAL A 135 13.06 0.70 -12.43
N VAL A 136 13.54 1.93 -12.62
CA VAL A 136 14.81 2.38 -12.06
C VAL A 136 14.51 3.12 -10.76
N VAL A 137 15.20 2.73 -9.70
CA VAL A 137 15.16 3.38 -8.40
C VAL A 137 16.45 4.17 -8.25
N LEU A 138 16.34 5.49 -8.34
CA LEU A 138 17.45 6.41 -8.02
C LEU A 138 17.39 6.70 -6.53
N ASP A 139 18.16 5.97 -5.75
CA ASP A 139 18.32 6.16 -4.32
C ASP A 139 19.18 7.40 -4.05
N LEU A 140 18.70 8.26 -3.16
CA LEU A 140 19.36 9.50 -2.78
C LEU A 140 20.45 9.27 -1.71
N GLY A 141 20.53 8.07 -1.10
CA GLY A 141 21.42 7.77 0.01
C GLY A 141 21.04 8.49 1.32
N THR A 142 19.98 9.29 1.30
CA THR A 142 19.50 10.05 2.44
C THR A 142 18.01 10.38 2.31
N ALA A 143 17.32 10.51 3.44
CA ALA A 143 15.91 10.87 3.46
C ALA A 143 15.72 12.39 3.37
N LEU A 144 15.05 12.92 2.36
CA LEU A 144 14.71 14.34 2.21
C LEU A 144 13.29 14.62 2.69
N ALA A 145 13.01 15.82 3.20
CA ALA A 145 11.64 16.23 3.49
C ALA A 145 10.84 16.31 2.17
N GLY A 146 9.77 15.53 2.06
CA GLY A 146 8.88 15.53 0.88
C GLY A 146 7.87 16.68 0.88
N THR A 147 7.68 17.36 2.01
CA THR A 147 6.77 18.50 2.16
C THR A 147 7.55 19.76 2.50
N ARG A 148 7.20 20.87 1.86
CA ARG A 148 7.67 22.21 2.26
C ARG A 148 6.78 22.79 3.36
N SER A 149 7.28 23.75 4.13
CA SER A 149 6.43 24.56 5.04
C SER A 149 5.53 25.52 4.26
N GLU A 150 5.95 25.91 3.05
CA GLU A 150 5.24 26.83 2.18
C GLU A 150 4.20 26.13 1.29
N ILE A 151 3.21 26.90 0.84
CA ILE A 151 2.16 26.49 -0.10
C ILE A 151 2.82 26.31 -1.47
N GLY A 152 3.01 25.06 -1.89
CA GLY A 152 3.58 24.72 -3.20
C GLY A 152 2.57 24.80 -4.33
N GLU A 153 1.26 24.73 -4.04
CA GLU A 153 0.17 24.73 -5.02
C GLU A 153 -1.09 25.37 -4.43
N LEU A 154 -1.92 26.03 -5.25
CA LEU A 154 -3.14 26.70 -4.79
C LEU A 154 -4.13 25.78 -4.07
N LEU A 155 -4.21 24.49 -4.46
CA LEU A 155 -5.07 23.50 -3.79
C LEU A 155 -4.66 23.27 -2.32
N GLN A 156 -3.42 23.57 -1.95
CA GLN A 156 -2.94 23.47 -0.57
C GLN A 156 -3.43 24.64 0.32
N THR A 157 -4.20 25.58 -0.23
CA THR A 157 -4.94 26.60 0.55
C THR A 157 -6.22 26.06 1.17
N LEU A 158 -6.69 24.89 0.73
CA LEU A 158 -7.85 24.23 1.32
C LEU A 158 -7.53 23.78 2.76
N PRO A 159 -8.49 23.87 3.69
CA PRO A 159 -8.26 23.51 5.09
C PRO A 159 -8.10 22.00 5.23
N THR A 160 -6.86 21.54 5.31
CA THR A 160 -6.48 20.13 5.59
C THR A 160 -5.64 20.06 6.86
N TYR A 161 -5.78 18.97 7.63
CA TYR A 161 -5.01 18.74 8.85
C TYR A 161 -4.08 17.54 8.68
N GLY A 162 -2.77 17.78 8.73
CA GLY A 162 -1.74 16.74 8.76
C GLY A 162 -1.47 16.23 10.18
N SER A 163 -0.34 15.53 10.36
CA SER A 163 0.13 15.15 11.70
C SER A 163 0.38 16.38 12.58
N ASP A 164 -0.02 16.30 13.85
CA ASP A 164 0.28 17.30 14.87
C ASP A 164 1.67 17.12 15.49
N ARG A 165 2.43 16.11 15.03
CA ARG A 165 3.76 15.77 15.51
C ARG A 165 4.82 16.15 14.50
N VAL A 166 5.93 16.67 15.03
CA VAL A 166 7.15 16.83 14.25
C VAL A 166 7.73 15.44 14.01
N SER A 167 7.81 15.04 12.75
CA SER A 167 8.51 13.81 12.38
C SER A 167 10.02 14.05 12.47
N VAL A 168 10.74 13.06 13.00
CA VAL A 168 12.21 13.06 13.00
C VAL A 168 12.68 12.45 11.69
N ARG A 169 13.63 13.12 11.02
CA ARG A 169 14.24 12.60 9.78
C ARG A 169 14.96 11.28 10.08
N PRO A 170 14.60 10.17 9.40
CA PRO A 170 15.31 8.91 9.57
C PRO A 170 16.74 9.06 9.08
N ARG A 171 17.66 8.39 9.78
CA ARG A 171 19.04 8.20 9.33
C ARG A 171 19.09 6.86 8.60
N LEU A 172 19.63 6.87 7.39
CA LEU A 172 19.72 5.69 6.56
C LEU A 172 21.17 5.21 6.52
N ASN A 173 21.37 3.93 6.78
CA ASN A 173 22.60 3.23 6.46
C ASN A 173 22.77 3.20 4.92
N PRO A 174 24.00 3.41 4.39
CA PRO A 174 24.25 3.33 2.94
C PRO A 174 23.84 1.99 2.29
N ARG A 175 23.72 0.91 3.07
CA ARG A 175 23.27 -0.41 2.60
C ARG A 175 21.76 -0.66 2.77
N ALA A 176 21.03 0.25 3.40
CA ALA A 176 19.61 0.05 3.67
C ALA A 176 18.80 -0.01 2.37
N CYS A 177 19.11 0.89 1.44
CA CYS A 177 18.43 1.00 0.16
C CYS A 177 18.66 -0.22 -0.72
N ASP A 178 19.91 -0.65 -0.90
CA ASP A 178 20.24 -1.85 -1.67
C ASP A 178 19.54 -3.11 -1.12
N GLY A 179 19.64 -3.32 0.19
CA GLY A 179 18.96 -4.45 0.84
C GLY A 179 17.44 -4.39 0.67
N ALA A 180 16.85 -3.20 0.77
CA ALA A 180 15.40 -3.04 0.69
C ALA A 180 14.88 -3.22 -0.73
N VAL A 181 15.54 -2.65 -1.74
CA VAL A 181 15.18 -2.83 -3.16
C VAL A 181 15.31 -4.31 -3.55
N SER A 182 16.40 -4.97 -3.15
CA SER A 182 16.62 -6.39 -3.42
C SER A 182 15.56 -7.27 -2.76
N TRP A 183 15.31 -7.08 -1.47
CA TRP A 183 14.26 -7.82 -0.74
C TRP A 183 12.88 -7.59 -1.36
N TRP A 184 12.51 -6.33 -1.61
CA TRP A 184 11.23 -5.96 -2.18
C TRP A 184 11.01 -6.60 -3.54
N THR A 185 12.01 -6.52 -4.43
CA THR A 185 11.96 -7.13 -5.76
C THR A 185 11.78 -8.65 -5.66
N GLY A 186 12.53 -9.32 -4.78
CA GLY A 186 12.37 -10.76 -4.55
C GLY A 186 11.00 -11.14 -3.97
N ARG A 187 10.37 -10.27 -3.17
CA ARG A 187 9.00 -10.49 -2.68
C ARG A 187 7.94 -10.22 -3.74
N LEU A 188 8.15 -9.23 -4.62
CA LEU A 188 7.28 -9.01 -5.78
C LEU A 188 7.32 -10.20 -6.74
N ASP A 189 8.50 -10.77 -7.00
CA ASP A 189 8.63 -11.98 -7.80
C ASP A 189 7.82 -13.14 -7.20
N ALA A 190 7.97 -13.40 -5.90
CA ALA A 190 7.17 -14.41 -5.19
C ALA A 190 5.66 -14.12 -5.25
N LEU A 191 5.26 -12.85 -5.13
CA LEU A 191 3.86 -12.43 -5.22
C LEU A 191 3.29 -12.71 -6.62
N PHE A 192 3.99 -12.30 -7.68
CA PHE A 192 3.58 -12.59 -9.05
C PHE A 192 3.60 -14.09 -9.35
N GLY A 193 4.51 -14.85 -8.75
CA GLY A 193 4.51 -16.32 -8.80
C GLY A 193 3.22 -16.95 -8.26
N VAL A 194 2.52 -16.30 -7.32
CA VAL A 194 1.19 -16.72 -6.85
C VAL A 194 0.09 -16.14 -7.73
N LEU A 195 0.10 -14.83 -7.96
CA LEU A 195 -0.97 -14.12 -8.66
C LEU A 195 -1.11 -14.53 -10.12
N THR A 196 -0.05 -15.05 -10.74
CA THR A 196 -0.05 -15.44 -12.15
C THR A 196 -0.11 -16.95 -12.38
N ASP A 197 -0.26 -17.74 -11.31
CA ASP A 197 -0.35 -19.20 -11.36
C ASP A 197 -1.80 -19.63 -11.62
N PRO A 198 -2.15 -20.19 -12.79
CA PRO A 198 -3.51 -20.60 -13.12
C PRO A 198 -4.05 -21.68 -12.16
N ALA A 199 -3.19 -22.50 -11.57
CA ALA A 199 -3.60 -23.55 -10.64
C ALA A 199 -4.17 -22.97 -9.32
N VAL A 200 -3.76 -21.76 -8.94
CA VAL A 200 -4.35 -21.05 -7.79
C VAL A 200 -5.80 -20.67 -8.05
N PHE A 201 -6.18 -20.50 -9.33
CA PHE A 201 -7.49 -20.05 -9.78
C PHE A 201 -8.21 -21.14 -10.55
N SER A 202 -8.20 -22.37 -10.04
CA SER A 202 -8.95 -23.48 -10.60
C SER A 202 -9.96 -24.01 -9.58
N ASP A 203 -11.14 -24.42 -10.04
CA ASP A 203 -12.15 -25.04 -9.19
C ASP A 203 -11.78 -26.50 -8.83
N ARG A 204 -12.64 -27.17 -8.05
CA ARG A 204 -12.42 -28.59 -7.68
C ARG A 204 -12.44 -29.56 -8.86
N GLY A 205 -13.04 -29.17 -9.98
CA GLY A 205 -13.04 -29.91 -11.24
C GLY A 205 -11.79 -29.67 -12.09
N GLY A 206 -10.90 -28.75 -11.67
CA GLY A 206 -9.73 -28.33 -12.44
C GLY A 206 -10.05 -27.30 -13.53
N ASN A 207 -11.24 -26.70 -13.52
CA ASN A 207 -11.60 -25.66 -14.48
C ASN A 207 -11.00 -24.33 -14.03
N TYR A 208 -10.37 -23.63 -14.97
CA TYR A 208 -9.80 -22.31 -14.73
C TYR A 208 -10.90 -21.25 -14.53
N LEU A 209 -10.74 -20.42 -13.49
CA LEU A 209 -11.67 -19.37 -13.08
C LEU A 209 -11.10 -17.98 -13.41
N ALA A 210 -11.23 -17.57 -14.67
CA ALA A 210 -10.66 -16.32 -15.17
C ALA A 210 -11.16 -15.07 -14.41
N THR A 211 -12.45 -15.03 -14.03
CA THR A 211 -13.03 -13.94 -13.23
C THR A 211 -12.34 -13.81 -11.88
N ALA A 212 -12.13 -14.93 -11.18
CA ALA A 212 -11.49 -14.93 -9.86
C ALA A 212 -10.02 -14.49 -9.97
N HIS A 213 -9.31 -14.95 -11.00
CA HIS A 213 -7.95 -14.52 -11.29
C HIS A 213 -7.87 -13.01 -11.55
N LEU A 214 -8.72 -12.48 -12.44
CA LEU A 214 -8.73 -11.03 -12.72
C LEU A 214 -9.05 -10.21 -11.47
N HIS A 215 -10.05 -10.62 -10.68
CA HIS A 215 -10.37 -9.95 -9.42
C HIS A 215 -9.20 -9.94 -8.44
N ALA A 216 -8.43 -11.02 -8.33
CA ALA A 216 -7.25 -11.06 -7.47
C ALA A 216 -6.17 -10.07 -7.93
N LEU A 217 -5.86 -10.04 -9.24
CA LEU A 217 -4.90 -9.08 -9.80
C LEU A 217 -5.31 -7.63 -9.52
N LEU A 218 -6.56 -7.28 -9.81
CA LEU A 218 -7.11 -5.94 -9.57
C LEU A 218 -7.09 -5.59 -8.07
N THR A 219 -7.50 -6.51 -7.21
CA THR A 219 -7.55 -6.30 -5.76
C THR A 219 -6.15 -6.06 -5.19
N THR A 220 -5.15 -6.82 -5.65
CA THR A 220 -3.77 -6.61 -5.23
C THR A 220 -3.20 -5.30 -5.77
N GLU A 221 -3.40 -4.95 -7.04
CA GLU A 221 -2.91 -3.67 -7.57
C GLU A 221 -3.52 -2.48 -6.78
N GLN A 222 -4.82 -2.54 -6.50
CA GLN A 222 -5.51 -1.53 -5.70
C GLN A 222 -4.97 -1.43 -4.26
N LEU A 223 -4.53 -2.54 -3.65
CA LEU A 223 -3.87 -2.50 -2.34
C LEU A 223 -2.60 -1.63 -2.41
N PHE A 224 -1.74 -1.87 -3.39
CA PHE A 224 -0.51 -1.08 -3.56
C PHE A 224 -0.82 0.40 -3.81
N GLN A 225 -1.73 0.70 -4.75
CA GLN A 225 -2.11 2.08 -5.06
C GLN A 225 -2.63 2.82 -3.83
N ARG A 226 -3.51 2.21 -3.03
CA ARG A 226 -4.06 2.85 -1.84
C ARG A 226 -2.99 3.09 -0.78
N VAL A 227 -2.01 2.20 -0.62
CA VAL A 227 -0.87 2.42 0.27
C VAL A 227 -0.03 3.61 -0.22
N VAL A 228 0.23 3.74 -1.52
CA VAL A 228 0.88 4.93 -2.08
C VAL A 228 0.06 6.19 -1.82
N SER A 229 -1.26 6.14 -2.03
CA SER A 229 -2.14 7.28 -1.77
C SER A 229 -2.11 7.71 -0.30
N ILE A 230 -2.06 6.76 0.64
CA ILE A 230 -1.87 7.06 2.07
C ILE A 230 -0.54 7.80 2.28
N GLN A 231 0.54 7.29 1.70
CA GLN A 231 1.88 7.90 1.82
C GLN A 231 1.95 9.29 1.17
N GLY A 232 1.19 9.55 0.11
CA GLY A 232 1.06 10.87 -0.51
C GLY A 232 0.17 11.84 0.29
N ALA A 233 -0.78 11.33 1.08
CA ALA A 233 -1.73 12.11 1.87
C ALA A 233 -1.17 12.60 3.22
N ALA A 234 0.13 12.89 3.30
CA ALA A 234 0.80 13.25 4.56
C ALA A 234 0.22 14.52 5.25
N ARG A 235 -0.44 15.39 4.47
CA ARG A 235 -1.08 16.63 4.95
C ARG A 235 -2.59 16.50 5.20
N ASP A 236 -3.17 15.35 4.92
CA ASP A 236 -4.61 15.13 5.04
C ASP A 236 -4.91 13.83 5.81
N THR A 237 -5.08 13.99 7.12
CA THR A 237 -5.44 12.91 8.04
C THR A 237 -6.80 12.29 7.74
N GLN A 238 -7.73 13.06 7.16
CA GLN A 238 -9.06 12.54 6.84
C GLN A 238 -8.99 11.62 5.61
N ALA A 239 -8.32 12.07 4.56
CA ALA A 239 -8.06 11.26 3.38
C ALA A 239 -7.25 10.01 3.73
N SER A 240 -6.15 10.15 4.49
CA SER A 240 -5.31 9.00 4.88
C SER A 240 -6.09 7.96 5.69
N ARG A 241 -7.00 8.40 6.58
CA ARG A 241 -7.87 7.50 7.36
C ARG A 241 -8.90 6.76 6.53
N VAL A 242 -9.57 7.45 5.60
CA VAL A 242 -10.54 6.80 4.68
C VAL A 242 -9.82 5.77 3.80
N LEU A 243 -8.65 6.13 3.29
CA LEU A 243 -7.81 5.23 2.51
C LEU A 243 -7.33 4.03 3.33
N LEU A 244 -6.93 4.23 4.59
CA LEU A 244 -6.58 3.14 5.50
C LEU A 244 -7.73 2.13 5.59
N PHE A 245 -8.95 2.57 5.85
CA PHE A 245 -10.09 1.66 5.96
C PHE A 245 -10.34 0.87 4.67
N SER A 246 -10.18 1.51 3.51
CA SER A 246 -10.25 0.81 2.22
C SER A 246 -9.11 -0.22 2.05
N VAL A 247 -7.89 0.09 2.51
CA VAL A 247 -6.78 -0.87 2.56
C VAL A 247 -7.13 -2.06 3.46
N LEU A 248 -7.68 -1.83 4.66
CA LEU A 248 -8.05 -2.92 5.57
C LEU A 248 -9.16 -3.82 5.01
N ASP A 249 -10.16 -3.25 4.32
CA ASP A 249 -11.19 -4.02 3.62
C ASP A 249 -10.59 -4.87 2.49
N THR A 250 -9.58 -4.34 1.80
CA THR A 250 -8.85 -5.06 0.75
C THR A 250 -8.05 -6.21 1.34
N LEU A 251 -7.34 -5.97 2.45
CA LEU A 251 -6.59 -6.98 3.18
C LEU A 251 -7.50 -8.07 3.74
N GLN A 252 -8.70 -7.73 4.21
CA GLN A 252 -9.68 -8.73 4.65
C GLN A 252 -10.02 -9.72 3.52
N ARG A 253 -10.18 -9.24 2.28
CA ARG A 253 -10.43 -10.11 1.12
C ARG A 253 -9.22 -10.97 0.77
N LEU A 254 -8.02 -10.39 0.80
CA LEU A 254 -6.79 -11.09 0.39
C LEU A 254 -6.25 -12.05 1.46
N THR A 255 -6.57 -11.83 2.73
CA THR A 255 -6.03 -12.62 3.86
C THR A 255 -7.10 -13.44 4.58
N GLY A 256 -8.38 -13.18 4.33
CA GLY A 256 -9.50 -13.81 5.04
C GLY A 256 -9.65 -13.38 6.50
N ARG A 257 -8.89 -12.37 6.95
CA ARG A 257 -8.91 -11.89 8.34
C ARG A 257 -9.92 -10.74 8.51
N PRO A 258 -10.72 -10.70 9.58
CA PRO A 258 -11.65 -9.60 9.79
C PRO A 258 -10.90 -8.29 10.07
N ILE A 259 -11.50 -7.15 9.69
CA ILE A 259 -10.92 -5.82 9.92
C ILE A 259 -10.51 -5.58 11.38
N GLU A 260 -11.27 -6.09 12.36
CA GLU A 260 -10.93 -5.95 13.77
C GLU A 260 -9.57 -6.56 14.13
N THR A 261 -9.18 -7.67 13.49
CA THR A 261 -7.86 -8.27 13.68
C THR A 261 -6.76 -7.30 13.21
N HIS A 262 -6.96 -6.63 12.08
CA HIS A 262 -6.02 -5.62 11.59
C HIS A 262 -6.00 -4.34 12.44
N CYS A 263 -7.02 -4.10 13.26
CA CYS A 263 -7.10 -2.96 14.17
C CYS A 263 -6.69 -3.30 15.61
N SER A 264 -6.22 -4.52 15.90
CA SER A 264 -5.69 -4.92 17.21
C SER A 264 -4.21 -4.54 17.33
N ALA A 265 -3.82 -3.87 18.42
CA ALA A 265 -2.40 -3.55 18.66
C ALA A 265 -1.60 -4.80 18.98
N GLU A 266 -2.20 -5.78 19.66
CA GLU A 266 -1.54 -7.07 19.89
C GLU A 266 -1.19 -7.75 18.56
N TYR A 267 -2.13 -7.78 17.61
CA TYR A 267 -1.90 -8.36 16.29
C TYR A 267 -0.88 -7.55 15.47
N ALA A 268 -0.99 -6.23 15.49
CA ALA A 268 -0.06 -5.34 14.77
C ALA A 268 1.38 -5.49 15.32
N ARG A 269 1.55 -5.55 16.65
CA ARG A 269 2.84 -5.78 17.31
C ARG A 269 3.43 -7.13 16.91
N ARG A 270 2.67 -8.21 17.04
CA ARG A 270 3.12 -9.55 16.61
C ARG A 270 3.47 -9.60 15.12
N THR A 271 2.82 -8.81 14.30
CA THR A 271 3.14 -8.71 12.88
C THR A 271 4.45 -7.97 12.65
N LEU A 272 4.66 -6.84 13.35
CA LEU A 272 5.93 -6.11 13.34
C LEU A 272 7.09 -6.99 13.82
N ASP A 273 6.95 -7.67 14.96
CA ASP A 273 8.00 -8.55 15.51
C ASP A 273 8.38 -9.69 14.54
N ARG A 274 7.39 -10.25 13.82
CA ARG A 274 7.65 -11.26 12.77
C ARG A 274 8.39 -10.66 11.57
N LEU A 275 8.05 -9.43 11.18
CA LEU A 275 8.73 -8.73 10.08
C LEU A 275 10.16 -8.37 10.45
N GLU A 276 10.42 -7.90 11.67
CA GLU A 276 11.77 -7.66 12.19
C GLU A 276 12.65 -8.92 12.07
N GLN A 277 12.09 -10.09 12.36
CA GLN A 277 12.81 -11.37 12.23
C GLN A 277 12.99 -11.84 10.78
N ALA A 278 12.04 -11.53 9.90
CA ALA A 278 12.06 -11.99 8.51
C ALA A 278 12.84 -11.06 7.56
N LEU A 279 12.94 -9.78 7.90
CA LEU A 279 13.63 -8.77 7.10
C LEU A 279 15.14 -8.79 7.38
N PRO A 280 16.00 -8.61 6.34
CA PRO A 280 17.41 -8.40 6.57
C PRO A 280 17.62 -7.15 7.46
N PRO A 281 18.48 -7.21 8.50
CA PRO A 281 18.64 -6.11 9.46
C PRO A 281 18.98 -4.76 8.83
N SER A 282 19.73 -4.75 7.72
CA SER A 282 20.07 -3.51 7.01
C SER A 282 18.85 -2.77 6.47
N THR A 283 17.73 -3.44 6.26
CA THR A 283 16.52 -2.85 5.67
C THR A 283 15.58 -2.24 6.69
N HIS A 284 15.77 -2.50 7.99
CA HIS A 284 14.83 -2.11 9.06
C HIS A 284 14.63 -0.60 9.13
N GLU A 285 15.72 0.17 9.05
CA GLU A 285 15.69 1.65 9.06
C GLU A 285 14.83 2.25 7.94
N LEU A 286 14.62 1.49 6.85
CA LEU A 286 13.80 1.91 5.71
C LEU A 286 12.38 1.32 5.78
N LEU A 287 12.27 -0.01 5.88
CA LEU A 287 11.01 -0.72 5.74
C LEU A 287 10.17 -0.73 7.03
N LEU A 288 10.78 -0.59 8.21
CA LEU A 288 10.07 -0.67 9.50
C LEU A 288 9.78 0.69 10.13
N TRP A 289 10.33 1.77 9.59
CA TRP A 289 10.15 3.12 10.13
C TRP A 289 8.67 3.55 10.23
N GLY A 290 7.91 3.40 9.15
CA GLY A 290 6.46 3.69 9.14
C GLY A 290 5.66 2.70 10.00
N PRO A 291 5.86 1.38 9.84
CA PRO A 291 5.21 0.35 10.65
C PRO A 291 5.37 0.52 12.16
N GLU A 292 6.56 0.80 12.67
CA GLU A 292 6.82 1.04 14.10
C GLU A 292 5.94 2.16 14.66
N ARG A 293 5.88 3.29 13.93
CA ARG A 293 5.03 4.44 14.29
C ARG A 293 3.54 4.09 14.25
N ALA A 294 3.11 3.29 13.28
CA ALA A 294 1.72 2.86 13.15
C ALA A 294 1.29 1.94 14.30
N VAL A 295 2.15 1.02 14.74
CA VAL A 295 1.87 0.16 15.90
C VAL A 295 1.81 1.00 17.17
N ALA A 296 2.71 1.97 17.35
CA ALA A 296 2.66 2.90 18.49
C ALA A 296 1.36 3.73 18.50
N ALA A 297 0.94 4.24 17.33
CA ALA A 297 -0.32 4.96 17.18
C ALA A 297 -1.55 4.12 17.57
N LEU A 298 -1.53 2.81 17.29
CA LEU A 298 -2.63 1.92 17.66
C LEU A 298 -2.73 1.75 19.19
N THR A 299 -1.60 1.70 19.88
CA THR A 299 -1.56 1.74 21.35
C THR A 299 -2.07 3.06 21.91
N GLU A 300 -1.84 4.18 21.23
CA GLU A 300 -2.42 5.47 21.63
C GLU A 300 -3.95 5.51 21.51
N VAL A 301 -4.51 4.91 20.45
CA VAL A 301 -5.97 4.74 20.34
C VAL A 301 -6.51 3.90 21.50
N GLN A 302 -5.79 2.87 21.95
CA GLN A 302 -6.20 2.11 23.14
C GLN A 302 -6.21 2.97 24.40
N ASN A 303 -5.24 3.86 24.54
CA ASN A 303 -5.12 4.75 25.69
C ASN A 303 -6.13 5.90 25.68
N GLY A 304 -6.82 6.17 24.57
CA GLY A 304 -7.87 7.19 24.45
C GLY A 304 -9.17 6.85 25.19
N PHE A 305 -9.33 5.62 25.70
CA PHE A 305 -10.45 5.26 26.56
C PHE A 305 -10.28 5.82 27.98
N PHE A 306 -11.05 6.85 28.32
CA PHE A 306 -10.94 7.58 29.59
C PHE A 306 -11.87 7.06 30.70
N LEU A 307 -12.94 6.33 30.35
CA LEU A 307 -13.85 5.68 31.31
C LEU A 307 -13.50 4.21 31.55
N ARG A 308 -12.23 3.95 31.89
CA ARG A 308 -11.72 2.60 32.18
C ARG A 308 -11.94 2.20 33.65
N THR A 309 -12.12 0.90 33.88
CA THR A 309 -12.10 0.35 35.24
C THR A 309 -10.66 0.40 35.75
N LEU A 310 -10.37 1.22 36.77
CA LEU A 310 -9.01 1.47 37.30
C LEU A 310 -8.23 0.20 37.67
N ALA A 311 -8.93 -0.93 37.88
CA ALA A 311 -8.33 -2.18 38.31
C ALA A 311 -8.07 -3.20 37.20
N SER A 312 -8.54 -3.01 35.95
CA SER A 312 -8.55 -4.13 34.98
C SER A 312 -8.30 -3.82 33.50
N ASP A 313 -7.87 -2.61 33.08
CA ASP A 313 -7.68 -2.28 31.64
C ASP A 313 -8.86 -2.72 30.76
N GLU A 314 -10.07 -2.48 31.29
CA GLU A 314 -11.34 -2.85 30.68
C GLU A 314 -12.30 -1.66 30.70
N ILE A 315 -13.11 -1.56 29.65
CA ILE A 315 -14.27 -0.67 29.58
C ILE A 315 -15.57 -1.47 29.73
N ARG A 316 -16.66 -0.78 30.07
CA ARG A 316 -18.00 -1.38 30.16
C ARG A 316 -18.79 -1.07 28.91
N ILE A 317 -19.19 -2.08 28.17
CA ILE A 317 -20.02 -1.96 26.98
C ILE A 317 -21.46 -2.26 27.37
N ARG A 318 -22.34 -1.29 27.18
CA ARG A 318 -23.79 -1.49 27.29
C ARG A 318 -24.34 -2.03 25.98
N ASN A 319 -24.99 -3.17 26.02
CA ASN A 319 -25.67 -3.77 24.87
C ASN A 319 -27.09 -3.17 24.73
N ASP A 320 -27.75 -3.45 23.60
CA ASP A 320 -29.08 -2.92 23.29
C ASP A 320 -30.19 -3.43 24.23
N ASP A 321 -30.00 -4.61 24.82
CA ASP A 321 -30.89 -5.19 25.84
C ASP A 321 -30.70 -4.57 27.24
N GLY A 322 -29.79 -3.60 27.38
CA GLY A 322 -29.44 -2.97 28.64
C GLY A 322 -28.44 -3.75 29.49
N SER A 323 -28.01 -4.94 29.07
CA SER A 323 -26.95 -5.70 29.75
C SER A 323 -25.60 -5.00 29.58
N GLU A 324 -24.71 -5.18 30.56
CA GLU A 324 -23.33 -4.70 30.49
C GLU A 324 -22.37 -5.87 30.33
N ARG A 325 -21.38 -5.71 29.47
CA ARG A 325 -20.22 -6.62 29.38
C ARG A 325 -18.92 -5.84 29.49
N ARG A 326 -17.89 -6.49 30.03
CA ARG A 326 -16.53 -5.94 30.01
C ARG A 326 -15.86 -6.24 28.69
N MET A 327 -15.00 -5.34 28.25
CA MET A 327 -14.19 -5.46 27.04
C MET A 327 -12.80 -4.92 27.33
N ASN A 328 -11.76 -5.69 27.01
CA ASN A 328 -10.38 -5.22 27.14
C ASN A 328 -10.11 -4.06 26.17
N LEU A 329 -9.10 -3.23 26.47
CA LEU A 329 -8.80 -2.05 25.66
C LEU A 329 -8.40 -2.37 24.22
N ASP A 330 -7.73 -3.50 23.98
CA ASP A 330 -7.31 -3.89 22.63
C ASP A 330 -8.50 -4.16 21.71
N VAL A 331 -9.45 -5.00 22.17
CA VAL A 331 -10.69 -5.31 21.45
C VAL A 331 -11.58 -4.07 21.35
N ALA A 332 -11.61 -3.22 22.39
CA ALA A 332 -12.35 -1.97 22.37
C ALA A 332 -11.83 -1.01 21.29
N ALA A 333 -10.53 -0.79 21.19
CA ALA A 333 -9.91 0.05 20.17
C ALA A 333 -10.14 -0.50 18.76
N ALA A 334 -9.99 -1.82 18.58
CA ALA A 334 -10.26 -2.46 17.30
C ALA A 334 -11.72 -2.25 16.84
N HIS A 335 -12.68 -2.40 17.76
CA HIS A 335 -14.08 -2.11 17.46
C HIS A 335 -14.38 -0.62 17.29
N TYR A 336 -13.68 0.26 18.01
CA TYR A 336 -13.82 1.70 17.85
C TYR A 336 -13.39 2.15 16.45
N LEU A 337 -12.24 1.66 15.97
CA LEU A 337 -11.79 1.92 14.60
C LEU A 337 -12.75 1.38 13.56
N LYS A 338 -13.37 0.21 13.80
CA LYS A 338 -14.43 -0.31 12.95
C LYS A 338 -15.67 0.58 12.94
N VAL A 339 -16.08 1.12 14.09
CA VAL A 339 -17.18 2.10 14.17
C VAL A 339 -16.87 3.33 13.32
N LEU A 340 -15.63 3.84 13.36
CA LEU A 340 -15.21 4.97 12.54
C LEU A 340 -15.18 4.64 11.04
N ARG A 341 -14.77 3.41 10.69
CA ARG A 341 -14.84 2.90 9.31
C ARG A 341 -16.29 2.86 8.82
N ASP A 342 -17.19 2.31 9.61
CA ASP A 342 -18.60 2.19 9.25
C ASP A 342 -19.28 3.58 9.18
N ALA A 343 -18.77 4.57 9.92
CA ALA A 343 -19.23 5.94 9.88
C ALA A 343 -18.91 6.68 8.56
N THR A 344 -18.13 6.10 7.64
CA THR A 344 -17.97 6.62 6.28
C THR A 344 -19.30 6.68 5.50
N HIS A 345 -20.32 5.95 5.96
CA HIS A 345 -21.70 6.01 5.45
C HIS A 345 -22.64 6.85 6.34
N GLY A 346 -22.11 7.56 7.34
CA GLY A 346 -22.84 8.32 8.35
C GLY A 346 -22.69 7.73 9.76
N HIS A 347 -22.68 8.58 10.79
CA HIS A 347 -22.62 8.11 12.18
C HIS A 347 -23.95 7.50 12.64
N GLY A 348 -23.90 6.25 13.11
CA GLY A 348 -25.05 5.51 13.62
C GLY A 348 -25.10 4.08 13.08
N SER A 349 -25.51 3.12 13.91
CA SER A 349 -25.75 1.75 13.42
C SER A 349 -27.19 1.63 12.95
N ASN A 350 -27.40 1.29 11.67
CA ASN A 350 -28.71 0.86 11.15
C ASN A 350 -29.05 -0.59 11.54
N LYS A 351 -28.10 -1.33 12.10
CA LYS A 351 -28.36 -2.65 12.68
C LYS A 351 -28.82 -2.49 14.12
N ASP A 352 -30.04 -2.96 14.40
CA ASP A 352 -30.69 -2.80 15.71
C ASP A 352 -29.93 -3.41 16.89
N ASN A 353 -29.04 -4.38 16.63
CA ASN A 353 -28.26 -5.08 17.67
C ASN A 353 -26.81 -4.58 17.84
N ALA A 354 -26.47 -3.41 17.31
CA ALA A 354 -25.14 -2.81 17.46
C ALA A 354 -25.15 -1.35 17.96
N LYS A 355 -26.33 -0.77 18.22
CA LYS A 355 -26.46 0.65 18.58
C LYS A 355 -25.84 0.94 19.96
N GLY A 356 -26.16 0.13 20.96
CA GLY A 356 -25.68 0.24 22.33
C GLY A 356 -24.16 0.11 22.42
N LYS A 357 -23.59 -0.84 21.68
CA LYS A 357 -22.13 -1.02 21.60
C LYS A 357 -21.46 0.21 20.98
N THR A 358 -21.94 0.67 19.83
CA THR A 358 -21.39 1.85 19.15
C THR A 358 -21.45 3.08 20.04
N ASN A 359 -22.59 3.34 20.67
CA ASN A 359 -22.76 4.46 21.59
C ASN A 359 -21.85 4.35 22.80
N SER A 360 -21.69 3.15 23.36
CA SER A 360 -20.77 2.90 24.49
C SER A 360 -19.33 3.20 24.12
N LEU A 361 -18.88 2.78 22.93
CA LEU A 361 -17.51 3.04 22.46
C LEU A 361 -17.26 4.54 22.22
N LEU A 362 -18.20 5.22 21.56
CA LEU A 362 -18.11 6.66 21.31
C LEU A 362 -18.13 7.49 22.60
N ALA A 363 -18.92 7.09 23.60
CA ALA A 363 -19.04 7.82 24.85
C ALA A 363 -17.83 7.66 25.78
N GLN A 364 -17.00 6.63 25.58
CA GLN A 364 -15.89 6.29 26.48
C GLN A 364 -14.51 6.60 25.90
N HIS A 365 -14.42 7.00 24.63
CA HIS A 365 -13.17 7.32 23.93
C HIS A 365 -13.08 8.82 23.62
N ASP A 366 -11.89 9.42 23.71
CA ASP A 366 -11.65 10.87 23.56
C ASP A 366 -11.80 11.41 22.11
N GLY A 367 -11.90 10.51 21.14
CA GLY A 367 -12.03 10.84 19.72
C GLY A 367 -10.71 10.98 18.95
N ARG A 368 -9.56 10.97 19.64
CA ARG A 368 -8.25 11.19 19.03
C ARG A 368 -7.81 9.94 18.27
N ILE A 369 -7.57 10.09 16.97
CA ILE A 369 -6.96 9.07 16.13
C ILE A 369 -5.64 9.63 15.59
N PRO A 370 -4.48 9.11 16.01
CA PRO A 370 -3.19 9.60 15.53
C PRO A 370 -3.05 9.43 14.01
N HIS A 371 -2.39 10.39 13.36
CA HIS A 371 -2.18 10.39 11.91
C HIS A 371 -1.43 9.14 11.43
N GLU A 372 -0.48 8.67 12.23
CA GLU A 372 0.41 7.55 11.95
C GLU A 372 -0.30 6.20 11.83
N ILE A 373 -1.56 6.09 12.29
CA ILE A 373 -2.34 4.86 12.19
C ILE A 373 -2.51 4.39 10.74
N ALA A 374 -2.48 5.32 9.78
CA ALA A 374 -2.57 5.01 8.35
C ALA A 374 -1.39 4.14 7.88
N GLY A 375 -0.24 4.18 8.58
CA GLY A 375 0.91 3.32 8.31
C GLY A 375 0.65 1.82 8.52
N LEU A 376 -0.45 1.43 9.17
CA LEU A 376 -0.89 0.03 9.26
C LEU A 376 -1.10 -0.59 7.87
N GLY A 377 -1.50 0.21 6.88
CA GLY A 377 -1.64 -0.25 5.50
C GLY A 377 -0.32 -0.78 4.93
N PHE A 378 0.78 -0.08 5.19
CA PHE A 378 2.12 -0.51 4.76
C PHE A 378 2.65 -1.69 5.59
N LEU A 379 2.42 -1.70 6.92
CA LEU A 379 2.76 -2.84 7.79
C LEU A 379 2.15 -4.15 7.26
N TYR A 380 0.85 -4.14 6.93
CA TYR A 380 0.18 -5.35 6.46
C TYR A 380 0.48 -5.68 4.99
N LEU A 381 0.82 -4.68 4.16
CA LEU A 381 1.39 -4.96 2.84
C LEU A 381 2.72 -5.72 2.97
N LEU A 382 3.59 -5.32 3.90
CA LEU A 382 4.83 -6.05 4.19
C LEU A 382 4.54 -7.48 4.69
N ASP A 383 3.54 -7.69 5.55
CA ASP A 383 3.14 -9.05 5.99
C ASP A 383 2.69 -9.93 4.82
N VAL A 384 1.92 -9.37 3.87
CA VAL A 384 1.50 -10.08 2.65
C VAL A 384 2.70 -10.45 1.78
N LEU A 385 3.62 -9.49 1.56
CA LEU A 385 4.84 -9.71 0.77
C LEU A 385 5.78 -10.72 1.42
N ALA A 386 5.96 -10.66 2.73
CA ALA A 386 6.78 -11.61 3.47
C ALA A 386 6.19 -13.03 3.45
N ASN A 387 4.86 -13.17 3.33
CA ASN A 387 4.14 -14.44 3.48
C ASN A 387 3.19 -14.74 2.31
N THR A 388 3.70 -14.75 1.07
CA THR A 388 2.89 -15.00 -0.14
C THR A 388 2.17 -16.35 -0.15
N GLU A 389 2.65 -17.35 0.59
CA GLU A 389 1.97 -18.64 0.78
C GLU A 389 0.60 -18.50 1.49
N ASN A 390 0.45 -17.52 2.38
CA ASN A 390 -0.86 -17.25 2.97
C ASN A 390 -1.84 -16.73 1.93
N LEU A 391 -1.37 -15.86 1.03
CA LEU A 391 -2.17 -15.37 -0.09
C LEU A 391 -2.56 -16.52 -1.01
N ARG A 392 -1.61 -17.39 -1.40
CA ARG A 392 -1.87 -18.60 -2.20
C ARG A 392 -3.00 -19.42 -1.57
N ARG A 393 -2.87 -19.76 -0.29
CA ARG A 393 -3.87 -20.55 0.45
C ARG A 393 -5.27 -19.91 0.43
N VAL A 394 -5.36 -18.60 0.64
CA VAL A 394 -6.64 -17.88 0.66
C VAL A 394 -7.25 -17.82 -0.73
N LEU A 395 -6.46 -17.51 -1.77
CA LEU A 395 -6.97 -17.45 -3.14
C LEU A 395 -7.44 -18.83 -3.62
N SER A 396 -6.69 -19.89 -3.33
CA SER A 396 -7.08 -21.26 -3.69
C SER A 396 -8.32 -21.74 -2.94
N SER A 397 -8.56 -21.30 -1.69
CA SER A 397 -9.78 -21.67 -0.96
C SER A 397 -11.02 -20.98 -1.52
N HIS A 398 -10.90 -19.75 -2.01
CA HIS A 398 -12.00 -19.03 -2.68
C HIS A 398 -12.33 -19.61 -4.05
N ALA A 399 -11.33 -20.14 -4.79
CA ALA A 399 -11.56 -20.85 -6.04
C ALA A 399 -12.24 -22.22 -5.84
N SER A 400 -12.08 -22.81 -4.65
CA SER A 400 -12.63 -24.13 -4.29
C SER A 400 -14.03 -24.08 -3.65
N ALA A 401 -14.56 -22.89 -3.40
CA ALA A 401 -15.87 -22.64 -2.80
C ALA A 401 -16.87 -22.30 -3.90
#